data_AF-A0A8C0LYI8-F1
#
_entry.id   AF-A0A8C0LYI8-F1
#
_cell.length_a   1.000
_cell.length_b   1.000
_cell.length_c   1.000
_cell.angle_alpha   90.00
_cell.angle_beta   90.00
_cell.angle_gamma   90.00
#
_symmetry.space_group_name_H-M   'P 1'
#
loop_
_entity.id
_entity.type
_entity.pdbx_description
1 polymer ?
#
loop_
_entity_poly.entity_id
_entity_poly.type
_entity_poly.pdbx_seq_one_letter_code
_entity_poly.pdbx_strand_id
1 'polypeptide(L)'
;MPGGRRPRVRSGNQPRPAPAMEPSGRGAWAHSRAALDRLEELLRCSRWHTFYLLKPICTYFTSNIFGLRPVDYADNENMKSLLLLPEKNESSSTRHYSVPNTGQRRDGPLVLIGSGLSSEQQKMLSELAAILKAKKCAEFDNTVTHVIVPGDTVQSTLKCMLGILNGCWILKFEWVKACLQRKACEQEEKYEIPEGPHRSRLNKEQLLPKLFDGCYFYFGGTFKHHPKDNLIKLVTAAGGQVLSRKPKPDSDVTQTINTVAYHARPDSDQRFCTQYIIYEDLSNHHPKRVRQGKVWMAPSSWFIDCVMSFELLPLDS
;
A
#
# COMPACT_ATOMS: atom_id res chain seq x y z
N MET A 1 65.11 -32.96 16.34
CA MET A 1 64.56 -32.56 17.66
C MET A 1 65.07 -31.15 17.97
N PRO A 2 64.25 -30.28 18.58
CA PRO A 2 63.62 -29.18 17.84
C PRO A 2 63.87 -27.76 18.42
N GLY A 3 63.50 -26.72 17.67
CA GLY A 3 63.38 -25.34 18.18
C GLY A 3 62.47 -24.51 17.28
N GLY A 4 61.23 -24.28 17.73
CA GLY A 4 60.09 -23.83 16.93
C GLY A 4 60.15 -22.39 16.41
N ARG A 5 59.68 -22.21 15.17
CA ARG A 5 59.40 -20.92 14.53
C ARG A 5 58.10 -20.33 15.08
N ARG A 6 58.15 -19.09 15.61
CA ARG A 6 56.97 -18.26 15.85
C ARG A 6 56.59 -17.51 14.56
N PRO A 7 55.30 -17.40 14.18
CA PRO A 7 54.88 -16.69 12.97
C PRO A 7 54.95 -15.16 13.14
N ARG A 8 55.53 -14.47 12.15
CA ARG A 8 55.40 -13.02 11.95
C ARG A 8 53.99 -12.71 11.44
N VAL A 9 53.17 -12.06 12.26
CA VAL A 9 51.94 -11.39 11.79
C VAL A 9 52.34 -10.04 11.20
N ARG A 10 52.32 -9.93 9.87
CA ARG A 10 52.39 -8.64 9.16
C ARG A 10 50.97 -8.08 9.07
N SER A 11 50.70 -7.03 9.83
CA SER A 11 49.54 -6.16 9.66
C SER A 11 49.66 -5.47 8.29
N GLY A 12 48.91 -5.97 7.32
CA GLY A 12 48.88 -5.48 5.94
C GLY A 12 47.48 -5.06 5.55
N ASN A 13 46.93 -4.05 6.22
CA ASN A 13 45.74 -3.32 5.80
C ASN A 13 45.98 -1.83 6.01
N GLN A 14 46.74 -1.21 5.11
CA GLN A 14 46.63 0.23 4.86
C GLN A 14 45.79 0.40 3.58
N PRO A 15 44.63 1.07 3.64
CA PRO A 15 43.87 1.39 2.43
C PRO A 15 44.63 2.41 1.59
N ARG A 16 44.74 2.13 0.28
CA ARG A 16 45.32 3.05 -0.70
C ARG A 16 44.51 4.36 -0.74
N PRO A 17 45.13 5.54 -0.85
CA PRO A 17 44.40 6.77 -1.08
C PRO A 17 43.73 6.73 -2.45
N ALA A 18 42.44 7.07 -2.50
CA ALA A 18 41.68 7.23 -3.74
C ALA A 18 42.26 8.40 -4.56
N PRO A 19 42.21 8.35 -5.90
CA PRO A 19 42.66 9.46 -6.73
C PRO A 19 41.79 10.69 -6.44
N ALA A 20 42.45 11.84 -6.25
CA ALA A 20 41.80 13.13 -6.09
C ALA A 20 40.99 13.45 -7.35
N MET A 21 39.67 13.44 -7.21
CA MET A 21 38.76 13.91 -8.24
C MET A 21 38.68 15.44 -8.08
N GLU A 22 39.30 16.18 -9.00
CA GLU A 22 39.12 17.62 -9.16
C GLU A 22 37.61 17.96 -9.21
N PRO A 23 37.11 18.93 -8.43
CA PRO A 23 35.70 19.27 -8.42
C PRO A 23 35.36 20.04 -9.69
N SER A 24 34.84 19.32 -10.68
CA SER A 24 34.20 19.93 -11.85
C SER A 24 32.87 20.57 -11.43
N GLY A 25 32.85 21.91 -11.45
CA GLY A 25 31.64 22.73 -11.46
C GLY A 25 30.96 22.93 -10.10
N ARG A 26 31.17 24.12 -9.51
CA ARG A 26 30.23 24.69 -8.54
C ARG A 26 28.89 24.95 -9.25
N GLY A 27 28.04 23.94 -9.31
CA GLY A 27 26.65 24.06 -9.75
C GLY A 27 25.71 23.99 -8.55
N ALA A 28 24.60 24.73 -8.61
CA ALA A 28 23.51 24.77 -7.63
C ALA A 28 23.00 23.40 -7.13
N TRP A 29 23.37 22.32 -7.81
CA TRP A 29 23.06 20.92 -7.50
C TRP A 29 23.80 20.31 -6.30
N ALA A 30 24.96 20.85 -5.89
CA ALA A 30 25.69 20.29 -4.74
C ALA A 30 24.93 20.51 -3.41
N HIS A 31 24.29 21.68 -3.26
CA HIS A 31 23.42 21.97 -2.12
C HIS A 31 22.09 21.21 -2.21
N SER A 32 21.57 20.97 -3.42
CA SER A 32 20.37 20.15 -3.64
C SER A 32 20.60 18.70 -3.25
N ARG A 33 21.78 18.12 -3.53
CA ARG A 33 22.08 16.73 -3.19
C ARG A 33 22.23 16.50 -1.68
N ALA A 34 22.94 17.39 -0.99
CA ALA A 34 23.02 17.35 0.47
C ALA A 34 21.65 17.57 1.15
N ALA A 35 20.78 18.41 0.57
CA ALA A 35 19.41 18.57 1.03
C ALA A 35 18.54 17.33 0.75
N LEU A 36 18.71 16.69 -0.42
CA LEU A 36 18.03 15.45 -0.78
C LEU A 36 18.47 14.29 0.10
N ASP A 37 19.77 14.19 0.42
CA ASP A 37 20.32 13.15 1.29
C ASP A 37 19.83 13.33 2.73
N ARG A 38 19.73 14.58 3.23
CA ARG A 38 19.10 14.89 4.53
C ARG A 38 17.61 14.60 4.54
N LEU A 39 16.90 14.91 3.46
CA LEU A 39 15.51 14.55 3.30
C LEU A 39 15.39 13.02 3.32
N GLU A 40 16.19 12.28 2.55
CA GLU A 40 16.25 10.81 2.56
C GLU A 40 16.58 10.21 3.94
N GLU A 41 17.42 10.87 4.74
CA GLU A 41 17.81 10.44 6.08
C GLU A 41 16.69 10.68 7.10
N LEU A 42 16.00 11.82 7.02
CA LEU A 42 14.81 12.12 7.83
C LEU A 42 13.62 11.21 7.45
N LEU A 43 13.46 10.94 6.15
CA LEU A 43 12.53 9.97 5.59
C LEU A 43 12.89 8.52 6.00
N ARG A 44 14.16 8.21 6.27
CA ARG A 44 14.59 6.89 6.79
C ARG A 44 14.23 6.67 8.26
N CYS A 45 14.17 7.74 9.05
CA CYS A 45 14.05 7.68 10.50
C CYS A 45 12.60 7.56 11.01
N SER A 46 11.65 7.94 10.16
CA SER A 46 10.24 7.52 10.24
C SER A 46 10.04 6.48 9.13
N ARG A 47 9.02 5.61 9.11
CA ARG A 47 8.93 4.50 8.13
C ARG A 47 8.64 4.95 6.67
N TRP A 48 9.45 5.80 6.03
CA TRP A 48 9.18 6.34 4.68
C TRP A 48 9.94 5.65 3.54
N HIS A 49 10.41 4.41 3.70
CA HIS A 49 11.28 3.77 2.70
C HIS A 49 10.64 3.55 1.31
N THR A 50 9.32 3.70 1.15
CA THR A 50 8.62 3.23 -0.05
C THR A 50 7.97 4.32 -0.92
N PHE A 51 8.00 5.59 -0.51
CA PHE A 51 7.07 6.58 -1.10
C PHE A 51 7.70 7.64 -2.01
N TYR A 52 8.98 8.00 -1.81
CA TYR A 52 9.50 9.26 -2.34
C TYR A 52 10.44 9.15 -3.56
N LEU A 53 10.86 7.96 -3.96
CA LEU A 53 11.96 7.83 -4.93
C LEU A 53 11.57 7.38 -6.34
N LEU A 54 10.27 7.20 -6.68
CA LEU A 54 9.92 6.50 -7.94
C LEU A 54 8.98 7.20 -8.92
N LYS A 55 8.49 8.43 -8.71
CA LYS A 55 7.92 9.29 -9.78
C LYS A 55 7.59 10.71 -9.28
N PRO A 56 7.77 11.76 -10.09
CA PRO A 56 7.55 13.16 -9.69
C PRO A 56 6.09 13.55 -9.40
N ILE A 57 5.10 12.70 -9.72
CA ILE A 57 3.68 13.08 -9.73
C ILE A 57 3.04 13.07 -8.32
N CYS A 58 3.51 12.22 -7.41
CA CYS A 58 2.93 12.10 -6.06
C CYS A 58 3.44 13.16 -5.06
N THR A 59 4.41 13.98 -5.46
CA THR A 59 5.20 14.80 -4.52
C THR A 59 4.55 16.13 -4.11
N TYR A 60 3.45 16.53 -4.75
CA TYR A 60 2.93 17.89 -4.59
C TYR A 60 1.72 18.02 -3.66
N PHE A 61 0.87 16.98 -3.55
CA PHE A 61 -0.44 17.12 -2.90
C PHE A 61 -0.76 16.08 -1.82
N THR A 62 0.02 15.00 -1.68
CA THR A 62 -0.29 13.96 -0.69
C THR A 62 0.30 14.29 0.66
N SER A 63 -0.53 14.30 1.69
CA SER A 63 -0.13 14.43 3.10
C SER A 63 0.24 13.06 3.69
N ASN A 64 1.24 13.04 4.58
CA ASN A 64 1.61 11.84 5.34
C ASN A 64 0.62 11.55 6.48
N ILE A 65 0.91 10.50 7.27
CA ILE A 65 0.10 10.14 8.45
C ILE A 65 -0.01 11.24 9.50
N PHE A 66 0.78 12.31 9.48
CA PHE A 66 0.64 13.45 10.39
C PHE A 66 -0.12 14.63 9.75
N GLY A 67 -0.67 14.43 8.54
CA GLY A 67 -1.34 15.49 7.78
C GLY A 67 -0.39 16.48 7.12
N LEU A 68 0.92 16.23 7.16
CA LEU A 68 1.95 17.13 6.61
C LEU A 68 2.29 16.76 5.17
N ARG A 69 2.36 17.75 4.29
CA ARG A 69 2.78 17.64 2.90
C ARG A 69 4.30 17.82 2.79
N PRO A 70 4.92 17.41 1.68
CA PRO A 70 6.36 17.59 1.46
C PRO A 70 6.82 19.05 1.61
N VAL A 71 6.02 20.02 1.16
CA VAL A 71 6.31 21.45 1.32
C VAL A 71 6.41 21.88 2.79
N ASP A 72 5.64 21.25 3.69
CA ASP A 72 5.58 21.63 5.10
C ASP A 72 6.89 21.28 5.84
N TYR A 73 7.76 20.45 5.24
CA TYR A 73 9.10 20.10 5.74
C TYR A 73 10.24 20.90 5.09
N ALA A 74 9.95 21.79 4.14
CA ALA A 74 10.97 22.53 3.42
C ALA A 74 11.42 23.77 4.21
N ASP A 75 12.69 23.82 4.60
CA ASP A 75 13.25 24.89 5.44
C ASP A 75 13.64 26.16 4.65
N ASN A 76 13.61 26.13 3.32
CA ASN A 76 14.03 27.26 2.48
C ASN A 76 13.04 27.52 1.34
N GLU A 77 12.84 28.79 1.01
CA GLU A 77 11.91 29.29 -0.01
C GLU A 77 12.19 28.71 -1.40
N ASN A 78 13.45 28.47 -1.76
CA ASN A 78 13.78 27.80 -3.01
C ASN A 78 13.21 26.37 -3.05
N MET A 79 13.32 25.62 -1.96
CA MET A 79 12.78 24.25 -1.89
C MET A 79 11.25 24.26 -1.82
N LYS A 80 10.66 25.20 -1.07
CA LYS A 80 9.20 25.40 -1.07
C LYS A 80 8.69 25.73 -2.45
N SER A 81 9.33 26.64 -3.19
CA SER A 81 8.91 27.02 -4.55
C SER A 81 8.92 25.86 -5.54
N LEU A 82 9.90 24.93 -5.43
CA LEU A 82 9.97 23.72 -6.23
C LEU A 82 8.84 22.73 -5.89
N LEU A 83 8.47 22.66 -4.62
CA LEU A 83 7.38 21.81 -4.10
C LEU A 83 5.99 22.45 -4.21
N LEU A 84 5.92 23.76 -4.50
CA LEU A 84 4.69 24.56 -4.65
C LEU A 84 4.37 24.89 -6.11
N LEU A 85 5.17 24.43 -7.09
CA LEU A 85 5.05 24.88 -8.48
C LEU A 85 3.59 24.83 -8.97
N PRO A 86 2.98 26.01 -9.25
CA PRO A 86 1.62 26.05 -9.74
C PRO A 86 1.59 25.55 -11.19
N GLU A 87 0.50 24.86 -11.54
CA GLU A 87 0.11 24.68 -12.94
C GLU A 87 0.23 26.03 -13.64
N LYS A 88 0.97 26.07 -14.75
CA LYS A 88 0.99 27.25 -15.60
C LYS A 88 -0.44 27.45 -16.10
N ASN A 89 -1.12 28.47 -15.57
CA ASN A 89 -2.48 28.86 -15.91
C ASN A 89 -2.71 28.90 -17.43
N GLU A 90 -3.60 28.05 -17.92
CA GLU A 90 -4.51 28.37 -19.03
C GLU A 90 -5.91 27.98 -18.55
N SER A 91 -6.78 28.98 -18.56
CA SER A 91 -8.14 28.99 -18.04
C SER A 91 -9.05 27.87 -18.58
N SER A 92 -9.88 27.35 -17.68
CA SER A 92 -11.25 26.87 -17.97
C SER A 92 -11.40 25.75 -19.02
N SER A 93 -11.11 24.52 -18.63
CA SER A 93 -12.00 23.37 -18.81
C SER A 93 -11.30 22.16 -18.20
N THR A 94 -12.05 21.36 -17.45
CA THR A 94 -11.67 20.07 -16.87
C THR A 94 -11.03 19.17 -17.93
N ARG A 95 -9.73 19.34 -18.19
CA ARG A 95 -8.94 18.37 -18.94
C ARG A 95 -8.36 17.45 -17.90
N HIS A 96 -9.05 16.32 -17.72
CA HIS A 96 -8.38 15.09 -17.37
C HIS A 96 -7.07 15.06 -18.14
N TYR A 97 -5.92 15.11 -17.45
CA TYR A 97 -4.67 14.69 -18.04
C TYR A 97 -4.81 13.20 -18.30
N SER A 98 -5.44 12.84 -19.42
CA SER A 98 -5.22 11.58 -20.07
C SER A 98 -3.76 11.60 -20.51
N VAL A 99 -2.89 11.18 -19.59
CA VAL A 99 -1.68 10.47 -19.99
C VAL A 99 -2.14 9.50 -21.08
N PRO A 100 -1.51 9.47 -22.26
CA PRO A 100 -1.79 8.42 -23.21
C PRO A 100 -1.56 7.12 -22.46
N ASN A 101 -2.63 6.44 -22.08
CA ASN A 101 -2.57 5.12 -21.48
C ASN A 101 -2.24 4.17 -22.62
N THR A 102 -1.08 4.33 -23.23
CA THR A 102 -0.40 3.22 -23.84
C THR A 102 -0.08 2.32 -22.67
N GLY A 103 -0.90 1.29 -22.47
CA GLY A 103 -0.79 0.30 -21.40
C GLY A 103 0.57 -0.39 -21.46
N GLN A 104 1.61 0.32 -21.05
CA GLN A 104 2.94 -0.22 -20.86
C GLN A 104 2.82 -1.13 -19.66
N ARG A 105 2.59 -2.41 -19.97
CA ARG A 105 2.78 -3.51 -19.05
C ARG A 105 4.07 -3.27 -18.30
N ARG A 106 4.00 -3.32 -16.97
CA ARG A 106 5.23 -3.48 -16.20
C ARG A 106 5.77 -4.85 -16.64
N ASP A 107 6.96 -4.89 -17.24
CA ASP A 107 7.69 -6.08 -17.67
C ASP A 107 8.12 -7.00 -16.49
N GLY A 108 7.32 -7.04 -15.41
CA GLY A 108 7.53 -7.87 -14.25
C GLY A 108 7.00 -9.29 -14.45
N PRO A 109 7.55 -10.27 -13.72
CA PRO A 109 7.07 -11.64 -13.77
C PRO A 109 5.61 -11.74 -13.31
N LEU A 110 4.78 -12.42 -14.12
CA LEU A 110 3.38 -12.67 -13.78
C LEU A 110 3.29 -13.75 -12.71
N VAL A 111 2.50 -13.47 -11.67
CA VAL A 111 2.16 -14.40 -10.60
C VAL A 111 0.65 -14.46 -10.46
N LEU A 112 0.08 -15.63 -10.76
CA LEU A 112 -1.36 -15.89 -10.83
C LEU A 112 -1.83 -16.72 -9.63
N ILE A 113 -3.02 -16.41 -9.11
CA ILE A 113 -3.71 -17.22 -8.10
C ILE A 113 -5.20 -17.29 -8.42
N GLY A 114 -5.83 -18.43 -8.14
CA GLY A 114 -7.28 -18.60 -8.25
C GLY A 114 -7.97 -18.49 -6.89
N SER A 115 -9.08 -17.77 -6.82
CA SER A 115 -9.95 -17.70 -5.64
C SER A 115 -11.34 -18.25 -5.98
N GLY A 116 -11.78 -19.28 -5.27
CA GLY A 116 -13.11 -19.89 -5.45
C GLY A 116 -13.32 -20.59 -6.81
N LEU A 117 -12.24 -20.87 -7.54
CA LEU A 117 -12.28 -21.59 -8.82
C LEU A 117 -12.55 -23.09 -8.61
N SER A 118 -13.33 -23.69 -9.51
CA SER A 118 -13.50 -25.14 -9.58
C SER A 118 -12.21 -25.86 -9.95
N SER A 119 -12.13 -27.18 -9.73
CA SER A 119 -10.96 -27.99 -10.12
C SER A 119 -10.64 -27.87 -11.60
N GLU A 120 -11.64 -27.76 -12.46
CA GLU A 120 -11.46 -27.59 -13.91
C GLU A 120 -10.89 -26.21 -14.24
N GLN A 121 -11.45 -25.16 -13.64
CA GLN A 121 -10.94 -23.79 -13.79
C GLN A 121 -9.50 -23.66 -13.26
N GLN A 122 -9.16 -24.36 -12.19
CA GLN A 122 -7.80 -24.41 -11.65
C GLN A 122 -6.81 -25.07 -12.63
N LYS A 123 -7.21 -26.11 -13.35
CA LYS A 123 -6.38 -26.74 -14.39
C LYS A 123 -6.14 -25.77 -15.56
N MET A 124 -7.19 -25.12 -16.05
CA MET A 124 -7.08 -24.10 -17.11
C MET A 124 -6.16 -22.95 -16.70
N LEU A 125 -6.22 -22.51 -15.44
CA LEU A 125 -5.30 -21.49 -14.92
C LEU A 125 -3.84 -21.98 -14.88
N SER A 126 -3.61 -23.26 -14.56
CA SER A 126 -2.26 -23.86 -14.61
C SER A 126 -1.72 -23.94 -16.04
N GLU A 127 -2.56 -24.33 -16.99
CA GLU A 127 -2.22 -24.35 -18.42
C GLU A 127 -1.86 -22.94 -18.90
N LEU A 128 -2.66 -21.94 -18.55
CA LEU A 128 -2.38 -20.55 -18.90
C LEU A 128 -1.06 -20.07 -18.29
N ALA A 129 -0.79 -20.40 -17.02
CA ALA A 129 0.46 -20.04 -16.37
C ALA A 129 1.68 -20.57 -17.14
N ALA A 130 1.61 -21.80 -17.67
CA ALA A 130 2.66 -22.37 -18.51
C ALA A 130 2.83 -21.60 -19.82
N ILE A 131 1.73 -21.26 -20.52
CA ILE A 131 1.77 -20.51 -21.78
C ILE A 131 2.39 -19.12 -21.59
N LEU A 132 1.98 -18.41 -20.52
CA LEU A 132 2.47 -17.06 -20.23
C LEU A 132 3.84 -17.05 -19.52
N LYS A 133 4.43 -18.22 -19.25
CA LYS A 133 5.63 -18.36 -18.40
C LYS A 133 5.48 -17.66 -17.05
N ALA A 134 4.27 -17.70 -16.50
CA ALA A 134 3.88 -17.13 -15.23
C ALA A 134 4.02 -18.15 -14.10
N LYS A 135 4.22 -17.67 -12.87
CA LYS A 135 4.12 -18.51 -11.67
C LYS A 135 2.65 -18.66 -11.27
N LYS A 136 2.22 -19.87 -10.92
CA LYS A 136 0.94 -20.10 -10.24
C LYS A 136 1.17 -20.38 -8.76
N CYS A 137 0.46 -19.68 -7.88
CA CYS A 137 0.53 -19.88 -6.44
C CYS A 137 -0.75 -20.55 -5.91
N ALA A 138 -0.63 -21.36 -4.86
CA ALA A 138 -1.77 -21.92 -4.12
C ALA A 138 -2.25 -20.97 -3.03
N GLU A 139 -1.30 -20.38 -2.29
CA GLU A 139 -1.53 -19.40 -1.21
C GLU A 139 -1.10 -18.00 -1.64
N PHE A 140 -1.72 -16.99 -1.03
CA PHE A 140 -1.45 -15.59 -1.35
C PHE A 140 -0.13 -15.13 -0.72
N ASP A 141 0.69 -14.43 -1.50
CA ASP A 141 1.87 -13.70 -1.04
C ASP A 141 1.93 -12.32 -1.72
N ASN A 142 2.83 -11.45 -1.26
CA ASN A 142 2.94 -10.08 -1.80
C ASN A 142 3.53 -10.01 -3.23
N THR A 143 3.93 -11.14 -3.82
CA THR A 143 4.41 -11.22 -5.21
C THR A 143 3.28 -11.48 -6.19
N VAL A 144 2.09 -11.86 -5.71
CA VAL A 144 0.90 -12.06 -6.54
C VAL A 144 0.56 -10.79 -7.31
N THR A 145 0.34 -10.97 -8.61
CA THR A 145 -0.02 -9.88 -9.54
C THR A 145 -1.47 -9.96 -10.00
N HIS A 146 -2.02 -11.18 -10.12
CA HIS A 146 -3.35 -11.45 -10.66
C HIS A 146 -4.09 -12.45 -9.76
N VAL A 147 -5.31 -12.08 -9.36
CA VAL A 147 -6.26 -12.95 -8.68
C VAL A 147 -7.43 -13.21 -9.63
N ILE A 148 -7.67 -14.48 -9.95
CA ILE A 148 -8.75 -14.88 -10.86
C ILE A 148 -9.94 -15.38 -10.05
N VAL A 149 -11.11 -14.82 -10.32
CA VAL A 149 -12.41 -15.19 -9.72
C VAL A 149 -13.29 -15.90 -10.74
N PRO A 150 -14.22 -16.79 -10.32
CA PRO A 150 -14.97 -17.64 -11.23
C PRO A 150 -16.06 -16.90 -12.05
N GLY A 151 -16.45 -15.69 -11.65
CA GLY A 151 -17.54 -14.93 -12.27
C GLY A 151 -17.34 -13.42 -12.20
N ASP A 152 -18.44 -12.67 -12.32
CA ASP A 152 -18.42 -11.21 -12.51
C ASP A 152 -18.35 -10.37 -11.22
N THR A 153 -18.42 -11.01 -10.05
CA THR A 153 -18.42 -10.32 -8.75
C THR A 153 -17.20 -10.71 -7.91
N VAL A 154 -16.69 -9.78 -7.11
CA VAL A 154 -15.66 -10.08 -6.14
C VAL A 154 -16.25 -11.01 -5.07
N GLN A 155 -15.59 -12.14 -4.83
CA GLN A 155 -15.93 -12.99 -3.69
C GLN A 155 -15.28 -12.46 -2.41
N SER A 156 -16.01 -12.48 -1.29
CA SER A 156 -15.48 -12.14 0.04
C SER A 156 -14.60 -13.27 0.61
N THR A 157 -13.54 -13.63 -0.10
CA THR A 157 -12.51 -14.57 0.35
C THR A 157 -11.27 -13.81 0.80
N LEU A 158 -10.45 -14.44 1.65
CA LEU A 158 -9.18 -13.88 2.06
C LEU A 158 -8.24 -13.59 0.88
N LYS A 159 -8.23 -14.43 -0.16
CA LYS A 159 -7.38 -14.27 -1.35
C LYS A 159 -7.79 -13.03 -2.15
N CYS A 160 -9.09 -12.82 -2.35
CA CYS A 160 -9.61 -11.63 -3.02
C CYS A 160 -9.30 -10.36 -2.22
N MET A 161 -9.60 -10.36 -0.91
CA MET A 161 -9.36 -9.20 -0.06
C MET A 161 -7.88 -8.82 0.02
N LEU A 162 -6.97 -9.80 0.14
CA LEU A 162 -5.53 -9.54 0.08
C LEU A 162 -5.10 -9.03 -1.30
N GLY A 163 -5.68 -9.56 -2.38
CA GLY A 163 -5.45 -9.06 -3.74
C GLY A 163 -5.87 -7.61 -3.90
N ILE A 164 -7.06 -7.24 -3.41
CA ILE A 164 -7.52 -5.85 -3.41
C ILE A 164 -6.53 -4.99 -2.63
N LEU A 165 -6.20 -5.32 -1.37
CA LEU A 165 -5.29 -4.50 -0.57
C LEU A 165 -3.87 -4.38 -1.13
N ASN A 166 -3.46 -5.29 -2.00
CA ASN A 166 -2.18 -5.24 -2.70
C ASN A 166 -2.28 -4.63 -4.11
N GLY A 167 -3.42 -4.07 -4.51
CA GLY A 167 -3.65 -3.48 -5.83
C GLY A 167 -3.32 -4.44 -6.97
N CYS A 168 -3.65 -5.73 -6.79
CA CYS A 168 -3.53 -6.75 -7.83
C CYS A 168 -4.65 -6.58 -8.86
N TRP A 169 -4.44 -7.13 -10.06
CA TRP A 169 -5.53 -7.34 -11.01
C TRP A 169 -6.49 -8.39 -10.44
N ILE A 170 -7.74 -8.01 -10.23
CA ILE A 170 -8.81 -8.96 -9.87
C ILE A 170 -9.65 -9.17 -11.13
N LEU A 171 -9.52 -10.34 -11.75
CA LEU A 171 -10.04 -10.60 -13.08
C LEU A 171 -11.09 -11.71 -13.09
N LYS A 172 -12.08 -11.53 -13.96
CA LYS A 172 -13.06 -12.56 -14.33
C LYS A 172 -12.38 -13.76 -14.98
N PHE A 173 -12.95 -14.95 -14.82
CA PHE A 173 -12.40 -16.17 -15.41
C PHE A 173 -12.38 -16.14 -16.96
N GLU A 174 -13.20 -15.30 -17.57
CA GLU A 174 -13.22 -15.01 -19.02
C GLU A 174 -11.85 -14.55 -19.53
N TRP A 175 -11.05 -13.86 -18.72
CA TRP A 175 -9.68 -13.50 -19.06
C TRP A 175 -8.83 -14.74 -19.32
N VAL A 176 -8.96 -15.78 -18.47
CA VAL A 176 -8.23 -17.04 -18.64
C VAL A 176 -8.62 -17.71 -19.95
N LYS A 177 -9.93 -17.80 -20.22
CA LYS A 177 -10.45 -18.38 -21.48
C LYS A 177 -9.90 -17.65 -22.71
N ALA A 178 -9.93 -16.31 -22.69
CA ALA A 178 -9.46 -15.49 -23.80
C ALA A 178 -7.94 -15.60 -24.02
N CYS A 179 -7.16 -15.60 -22.93
CA CYS A 179 -5.71 -15.79 -23.02
C CYS A 179 -5.33 -17.16 -23.57
N LEU A 180 -6.02 -18.23 -23.14
CA LEU A 180 -5.79 -19.58 -23.66
C LEU A 180 -6.10 -19.66 -25.15
N GLN A 181 -7.21 -19.07 -25.60
CA GLN A 181 -7.62 -19.07 -27.00
C GLN A 181 -6.60 -18.35 -27.91
N ARG A 182 -6.07 -17.21 -27.46
CA ARG A 182 -5.10 -16.41 -28.22
C ARG A 182 -3.65 -16.82 -27.99
N LYS A 183 -3.40 -17.70 -27.01
CA LYS A 183 -2.06 -18.10 -26.54
C LYS A 183 -1.18 -16.90 -26.18
N ALA A 184 -1.80 -15.85 -25.67
CA ALA A 184 -1.16 -14.58 -25.35
C ALA A 184 -1.86 -13.96 -24.13
N CYS A 185 -1.13 -13.12 -23.39
CA CYS A 185 -1.71 -12.41 -22.26
C CYS A 185 -2.64 -11.31 -22.79
N GLU A 186 -3.93 -11.45 -22.55
CA GLU A 186 -4.96 -10.49 -22.93
C GLU A 186 -4.92 -9.24 -22.07
N GLN A 187 -5.47 -8.15 -22.63
CA GLN A 187 -5.57 -6.88 -21.92
C GLN A 187 -6.45 -7.01 -20.68
N GLU A 188 -5.84 -6.83 -19.52
CA GLU A 188 -6.42 -7.07 -18.20
C GLU A 188 -7.63 -6.17 -17.91
N GLU A 189 -7.61 -4.90 -18.32
CA GLU A 189 -8.67 -3.91 -18.05
C GLU A 189 -10.05 -4.36 -18.55
N LYS A 190 -10.11 -5.15 -19.64
CA LYS A 190 -11.38 -5.63 -20.23
C LYS A 190 -12.10 -6.65 -19.36
N TYR A 191 -11.38 -7.27 -18.43
CA TYR A 191 -11.86 -8.36 -17.59
C TYR A 191 -11.74 -8.04 -16.10
N GLU A 192 -11.32 -6.83 -15.76
CA GLU A 192 -11.18 -6.37 -14.39
C GLU A 192 -12.57 -6.26 -13.73
N ILE A 193 -12.65 -6.70 -12.47
CA ILE A 193 -13.84 -6.50 -11.66
C ILE A 193 -13.88 -5.02 -11.25
N PRO A 194 -15.00 -4.30 -11.47
CA PRO A 194 -15.08 -2.86 -11.20
C PRO A 194 -15.10 -2.53 -9.70
N GLU A 195 -15.19 -1.24 -9.36
CA GLU A 195 -15.28 -0.71 -7.99
C GLU A 195 -14.00 -0.90 -7.16
N GLY A 196 -14.06 -1.62 -6.05
CA GLY A 196 -12.96 -1.72 -5.08
C GLY A 196 -11.64 -2.23 -5.66
N PRO A 197 -11.61 -3.36 -6.39
CA PRO A 197 -10.42 -3.82 -7.09
C PRO A 197 -9.79 -2.75 -7.99
N HIS A 198 -10.59 -2.15 -8.87
CA HIS A 198 -10.15 -1.14 -9.82
C HIS A 198 -9.57 0.09 -9.10
N ARG A 199 -10.26 0.60 -8.08
CA ARG A 199 -9.79 1.72 -7.25
C ARG A 199 -8.47 1.41 -6.56
N SER A 200 -8.33 0.21 -6.00
CA SER A 200 -7.09 -0.18 -5.33
C SER A 200 -5.90 -0.30 -6.29
N ARG A 201 -6.11 -0.90 -7.46
CA ARG A 201 -5.08 -1.00 -8.48
C ARG A 201 -4.60 0.38 -8.92
N LEU A 202 -5.54 1.30 -9.20
CA LEU A 202 -5.21 2.68 -9.55
C LEU A 202 -4.49 3.43 -8.42
N ASN A 203 -4.92 3.25 -7.16
CA ASN A 203 -4.22 3.79 -6.00
C ASN A 203 -2.74 3.34 -6.01
N LYS A 204 -2.50 2.04 -6.12
CA LYS A 204 -1.13 1.50 -6.15
C LYS A 204 -0.31 1.99 -7.33
N GLU A 205 -0.91 2.16 -8.50
CA GLU A 205 -0.23 2.71 -9.69
C GLU A 205 0.21 4.16 -9.51
N GLN A 206 -0.62 4.93 -8.82
CA GLN A 206 -0.32 6.30 -8.43
C GLN A 206 0.60 6.39 -7.20
N LEU A 207 0.96 5.25 -6.60
CA LEU A 207 1.75 5.17 -5.38
C LEU A 207 1.11 5.97 -4.24
N LEU A 208 -0.21 5.87 -4.04
CA LEU A 208 -0.92 6.54 -2.93
C LEU A 208 -0.94 5.65 -1.68
N PRO A 209 -1.30 6.21 -0.50
CA PRO A 209 -1.26 5.45 0.75
C PRO A 209 -2.21 4.26 0.72
N LYS A 210 -1.89 3.22 1.48
CA LYS A 210 -2.76 2.05 1.58
C LYS A 210 -4.05 2.39 2.34
N LEU A 211 -5.07 1.56 2.16
CA LEU A 211 -6.44 1.83 2.64
C LEU A 211 -6.52 2.28 4.10
N PHE A 212 -5.76 1.64 4.98
CA PHE A 212 -5.77 1.90 6.42
C PHE A 212 -4.48 2.56 6.92
N ASP A 213 -3.76 3.26 6.04
CA ASP A 213 -2.60 4.07 6.44
C ASP A 213 -3.03 5.13 7.48
N GLY A 214 -2.33 5.18 8.62
CA GLY A 214 -2.68 6.03 9.75
C GLY A 214 -3.78 5.50 10.68
N CYS A 215 -4.34 4.31 10.41
CA CYS A 215 -5.40 3.70 11.23
C CYS A 215 -4.89 2.60 12.17
N TYR A 216 -5.55 2.47 13.32
CA TYR A 216 -5.21 1.52 14.38
C TYR A 216 -6.41 0.63 14.73
N PHE A 217 -6.19 -0.68 14.85
CA PHE A 217 -7.27 -1.66 15.03
C PHE A 217 -7.02 -2.52 16.26
N TYR A 218 -8.00 -2.59 17.15
CA TYR A 218 -8.05 -3.55 18.25
C TYR A 218 -9.18 -4.56 18.00
N PHE A 219 -8.88 -5.85 18.01
CA PHE A 219 -9.88 -6.91 17.85
C PHE A 219 -10.34 -7.41 19.22
N GLY A 220 -11.49 -6.92 19.67
CA GLY A 220 -12.09 -7.24 20.96
C GLY A 220 -13.02 -8.45 20.89
N GLY A 221 -12.86 -9.38 21.82
CA GLY A 221 -13.73 -10.56 21.93
C GLY A 221 -13.31 -11.73 21.04
N THR A 222 -14.26 -12.64 20.79
CA THR A 222 -14.10 -13.85 19.98
C THR A 222 -14.63 -13.62 18.57
N PHE A 223 -13.95 -14.18 17.58
CA PHE A 223 -14.35 -14.10 16.18
C PHE A 223 -14.51 -15.51 15.60
N LYS A 224 -15.72 -15.86 15.16
CA LYS A 224 -16.07 -17.15 14.57
C LYS A 224 -16.19 -17.08 13.05
N HIS A 225 -16.86 -16.06 12.53
CA HIS A 225 -17.14 -15.89 11.10
C HIS A 225 -15.95 -15.33 10.35
N HIS A 226 -15.27 -14.35 10.95
CA HIS A 226 -14.04 -13.78 10.41
C HIS A 226 -12.88 -14.09 11.35
N PRO A 227 -12.16 -15.23 11.16
CA PRO A 227 -11.07 -15.63 12.05
C PRO A 227 -10.10 -14.47 12.31
N LYS A 228 -9.76 -14.24 13.57
CA LYS A 228 -8.96 -13.09 14.01
C LYS A 228 -7.62 -12.98 13.27
N ASP A 229 -6.98 -14.11 12.97
CA ASP A 229 -5.72 -14.15 12.21
C ASP A 229 -5.88 -13.62 10.78
N ASN A 230 -7.03 -13.85 10.15
CA ASN A 230 -7.33 -13.31 8.83
C ASN A 230 -7.51 -11.79 8.91
N LEU A 231 -8.23 -11.29 9.92
CA LEU A 231 -8.40 -9.85 10.13
C LEU A 231 -7.05 -9.15 10.39
N ILE A 232 -6.15 -9.76 11.18
CA ILE A 232 -4.80 -9.24 11.43
C ILE A 232 -3.98 -9.17 10.14
N LYS A 233 -4.05 -10.22 9.29
CA LYS A 233 -3.40 -10.22 7.97
C LYS A 233 -3.93 -9.09 7.08
N LEU A 234 -5.24 -8.87 7.07
CA LEU A 234 -5.88 -7.80 6.30
C LEU A 234 -5.47 -6.41 6.79
N VAL A 235 -5.48 -6.15 8.10
CA VAL A 235 -5.01 -4.87 8.67
C VAL A 235 -3.58 -4.58 8.22
N THR A 236 -2.70 -5.58 8.34
CA THR A 236 -1.29 -5.45 7.95
C THR A 236 -1.12 -5.20 6.45
N ALA A 237 -1.86 -5.95 5.62
CA ALA A 237 -1.82 -5.78 4.16
C ALA A 237 -2.32 -4.39 3.73
N ALA A 238 -3.33 -3.86 4.42
CA ALA A 238 -3.93 -2.54 4.21
C ALA A 238 -3.13 -1.37 4.79
N GLY A 239 -1.98 -1.60 5.44
CA GLY A 239 -1.15 -0.53 6.02
C GLY A 239 -1.61 -0.03 7.40
N GLY A 240 -2.61 -0.67 8.01
CA GLY A 240 -3.04 -0.35 9.37
C GLY A 240 -2.18 -1.04 10.44
N GLN A 241 -2.33 -0.59 11.69
CA GLN A 241 -1.61 -1.13 12.83
C GLN A 241 -2.53 -1.88 13.80
N VAL A 242 -2.17 -3.10 14.17
CA VAL A 242 -2.90 -3.88 15.18
C VAL A 242 -2.45 -3.46 16.59
N LEU A 243 -3.42 -3.14 17.44
CA LEU A 243 -3.21 -2.83 18.85
C LEU A 243 -3.30 -4.11 19.69
N SER A 244 -2.32 -4.33 20.56
CA SER A 244 -2.30 -5.47 21.48
C SER A 244 -3.20 -5.28 22.72
N ARG A 245 -3.51 -4.03 23.05
CA ARG A 245 -4.34 -3.64 24.19
C ARG A 245 -5.51 -2.79 23.72
N LYS A 246 -6.65 -2.92 24.41
CA LYS A 246 -7.84 -2.11 24.13
C LYS A 246 -7.49 -0.62 24.35
N PRO A 247 -7.69 0.25 23.34
CA PRO A 247 -7.50 1.68 23.53
C PRO A 247 -8.53 2.20 24.54
N LYS A 248 -8.05 3.02 25.47
CA LYS A 248 -8.86 3.66 26.51
C LYS A 248 -9.21 5.07 26.05
N PRO A 249 -10.47 5.37 25.69
CA PRO A 249 -10.84 6.67 25.12
C PRO A 249 -10.49 7.88 25.98
N ASP A 250 -10.35 7.70 27.29
CA ASP A 250 -10.01 8.70 28.29
C ASP A 250 -8.51 8.83 28.56
N SER A 251 -7.66 8.01 27.93
CA SER A 251 -6.21 8.04 28.15
C SER A 251 -5.53 9.08 27.27
N ASP A 252 -4.67 9.89 27.89
CA ASP A 252 -3.80 10.86 27.20
C ASP A 252 -3.04 10.25 26.02
N VAL A 253 -2.55 9.01 26.16
CA VAL A 253 -1.85 8.30 25.07
C VAL A 253 -2.75 8.15 23.84
N THR A 254 -4.02 7.79 24.02
CA THR A 254 -4.94 7.64 22.88
C THR A 254 -5.38 8.98 22.29
N GLN A 255 -5.41 10.03 23.11
CA GLN A 255 -5.84 11.36 22.68
C GLN A 255 -4.71 12.15 21.99
N THR A 256 -3.46 11.89 22.37
CA THR A 256 -2.26 12.49 21.77
C THR A 256 -1.87 11.88 20.42
N ILE A 257 -2.47 10.75 20.01
CA ILE A 257 -2.30 10.20 18.66
C ILE A 257 -2.77 11.23 17.64
N ASN A 258 -1.85 11.76 16.85
CA ASN A 258 -2.10 12.80 15.85
C ASN A 258 -1.96 12.27 14.42
N THR A 259 -2.45 11.05 14.20
CA THR A 259 -2.44 10.43 12.88
C THR A 259 -3.66 10.80 12.07
N VAL A 260 -3.49 10.85 10.75
CA VAL A 260 -4.50 11.16 9.76
C VAL A 260 -4.74 9.95 8.88
N ALA A 261 -6.00 9.59 8.66
CA ALA A 261 -6.40 8.56 7.71
C ALA A 261 -6.56 9.16 6.31
N TYR A 262 -5.67 8.81 5.37
CA TYR A 262 -5.67 9.37 4.01
C TYR A 262 -7.00 9.11 3.26
N HIS A 263 -7.56 7.91 3.43
CA HIS A 263 -8.80 7.50 2.74
C HIS A 263 -10.08 7.96 3.45
N ALA A 264 -9.98 8.68 4.57
CA ALA A 264 -11.15 9.31 5.18
C ALA A 264 -11.61 10.49 4.33
N ARG A 265 -12.93 10.73 4.30
CA ARG A 265 -13.47 11.94 3.68
C ARG A 265 -12.92 13.19 4.39
N PRO A 266 -12.64 14.29 3.66
CA PRO A 266 -12.01 15.48 4.23
C PRO A 266 -12.74 16.09 5.42
N ASP A 267 -14.06 15.95 5.45
CA ASP A 267 -15.04 16.46 6.42
C ASP A 267 -15.44 15.43 7.49
N SER A 268 -14.95 14.19 7.40
CA SER A 268 -15.26 13.14 8.37
C SER A 268 -14.36 13.19 9.60
N ASP A 269 -14.95 12.93 10.77
CA ASP A 269 -14.21 12.71 12.00
C ASP A 269 -13.20 11.56 11.89
N GLN A 270 -13.45 10.55 11.03
CA GLN A 270 -12.55 9.43 10.79
C GLN A 270 -11.18 9.88 10.25
N ARG A 271 -11.08 11.10 9.73
CA ARG A 271 -9.82 11.69 9.30
C ARG A 271 -8.83 11.83 10.45
N PHE A 272 -9.29 12.14 11.66
CA PHE A 272 -8.43 12.38 12.84
C PHE A 272 -8.73 11.43 14.01
N CYS A 273 -9.89 10.77 13.99
CA CYS A 273 -10.27 9.71 14.92
C CYS A 273 -9.96 8.37 14.27
N THR A 274 -8.69 7.94 14.29
CA THR A 274 -8.22 6.80 13.47
C THR A 274 -8.08 5.48 14.24
N GLN A 275 -8.63 5.39 15.45
CA GLN A 275 -8.60 4.17 16.27
C GLN A 275 -9.95 3.44 16.19
N TYR A 276 -9.91 2.13 15.94
CA TYR A 276 -11.08 1.29 15.78
C TYR A 276 -10.97 0.09 16.70
N ILE A 277 -11.99 -0.14 17.51
CA ILE A 277 -12.18 -1.42 18.17
C ILE A 277 -13.21 -2.19 17.34
N ILE A 278 -12.75 -3.29 16.77
CA ILE A 278 -13.55 -4.20 15.96
C ILE A 278 -14.17 -5.26 16.85
N TYR A 279 -15.46 -5.51 16.69
CA TYR A 279 -16.22 -6.59 17.32
C TYR A 279 -16.94 -7.42 16.26
N GLU A 280 -17.28 -8.68 16.58
CA GLU A 280 -18.03 -9.54 15.65
C GLU A 280 -19.52 -9.17 15.63
N ASP A 281 -20.10 -9.05 14.44
CA ASP A 281 -21.50 -8.64 14.20
C ASP A 281 -22.54 -9.44 14.98
N LEU A 282 -22.31 -10.75 15.10
CA LEU A 282 -23.23 -11.69 15.73
C LEU A 282 -23.02 -11.81 17.24
N SER A 283 -22.12 -11.01 17.80
CA SER A 283 -22.07 -10.86 19.25
C SER A 283 -23.27 -10.02 19.71
N ASN A 284 -23.87 -10.34 20.85
CA ASN A 284 -24.94 -9.53 21.46
C ASN A 284 -24.47 -8.12 21.92
N HIS A 285 -23.30 -7.67 21.43
CA HIS A 285 -22.68 -6.43 21.81
C HIS A 285 -23.04 -5.32 20.83
N HIS A 286 -24.03 -4.51 21.21
CA HIS A 286 -24.35 -3.28 20.51
C HIS A 286 -23.76 -2.11 21.30
N PRO A 287 -22.77 -1.39 20.75
CA PRO A 287 -22.19 -0.25 21.44
C PRO A 287 -23.26 0.86 21.56
N LYS A 288 -23.40 1.44 22.76
CA LYS A 288 -24.34 2.56 22.98
C LYS A 288 -24.00 3.81 22.15
N ARG A 289 -22.73 3.94 21.75
CA ARG A 289 -22.19 5.01 20.92
C ARG A 289 -21.17 4.41 19.96
N VAL A 290 -21.24 4.80 18.70
CA VAL A 290 -20.28 4.37 17.67
C VAL A 290 -18.90 5.01 17.85
N ARG A 291 -18.80 6.11 18.62
CA ARG A 291 -17.54 6.80 18.92
C ARG A 291 -17.46 7.33 20.34
N GLN A 292 -16.26 7.25 20.93
CA GLN A 292 -15.87 7.94 22.15
C GLN A 292 -14.46 8.51 21.99
N GLY A 293 -14.31 9.84 22.08
CA GLY A 293 -13.03 10.50 21.78
C GLY A 293 -12.57 10.18 20.36
N LYS A 294 -11.32 9.73 20.20
CA LYS A 294 -10.73 9.29 18.92
C LYS A 294 -10.97 7.82 18.57
N VAL A 295 -11.76 7.10 19.36
CA VAL A 295 -11.94 5.65 19.25
C VAL A 295 -13.36 5.31 18.76
N TRP A 296 -13.43 4.58 17.65
CA TRP A 296 -14.63 4.04 17.06
C TRP A 296 -14.92 2.62 17.52
N MET A 297 -16.22 2.29 17.58
CA MET A 297 -16.75 0.95 17.74
C MET A 297 -17.34 0.53 16.40
N ALA A 298 -16.72 -0.45 15.74
CA ALA A 298 -17.15 -0.88 14.42
C ALA A 298 -17.30 -2.41 14.37
N PRO A 299 -18.31 -2.92 13.66
CA PRO A 299 -18.44 -4.35 13.44
C PRO A 299 -17.38 -4.88 12.48
N SER A 300 -17.16 -6.19 12.48
CA SER A 300 -16.30 -6.88 11.52
C SER A 300 -16.80 -6.74 10.09
N SER A 301 -18.11 -6.73 9.86
CA SER A 301 -18.73 -6.49 8.55
C SER A 301 -18.26 -5.17 7.94
N TRP A 302 -18.33 -4.06 8.69
CA TRP A 302 -17.83 -2.76 8.25
C TRP A 302 -16.36 -2.83 7.78
N PHE A 303 -15.51 -3.53 8.53
CA PHE A 303 -14.11 -3.69 8.16
C PHE A 303 -13.96 -4.45 6.83
N ILE A 304 -14.73 -5.53 6.65
CA ILE A 304 -14.73 -6.32 5.41
C ILE A 304 -15.27 -5.49 4.25
N ASP A 305 -16.35 -4.74 4.45
CA ASP A 305 -16.96 -3.89 3.43
C ASP A 305 -16.02 -2.76 3.00
N CYS A 306 -15.26 -2.18 3.94
CA CYS A 306 -14.19 -1.23 3.63
C CYS A 306 -13.14 -1.85 2.71
N VAL A 307 -12.69 -3.08 3.01
CA VAL A 307 -11.69 -3.78 2.19
C VAL A 307 -12.23 -4.13 0.81
N MET A 308 -13.45 -4.66 0.73
CA MET A 308 -14.09 -5.08 -0.52
C MET A 308 -14.38 -3.90 -1.44
N SER A 309 -14.73 -2.76 -0.85
CA SER A 309 -14.95 -1.51 -1.57
C SER A 309 -13.66 -0.74 -1.80
N PHE A 310 -12.58 -1.03 -1.07
CA PHE A 310 -11.39 -0.18 -1.02
C PHE A 310 -11.74 1.28 -0.68
N GLU A 311 -12.57 1.45 0.35
CA GLU A 311 -12.99 2.75 0.89
C GLU A 311 -12.96 2.71 2.41
N LEU A 312 -12.64 3.82 3.06
CA LEU A 312 -12.89 3.97 4.49
C LEU A 312 -14.34 4.44 4.68
N LEU A 313 -15.24 3.47 4.88
CA LEU A 313 -16.67 3.74 4.98
C LEU A 313 -17.01 4.52 6.27
N PRO A 314 -17.97 5.46 6.21
CA PRO A 314 -18.44 6.19 7.39
C PRO A 314 -19.07 5.25 8.42
N LEU A 315 -19.02 5.66 9.70
CA LEU A 315 -19.60 4.93 10.84
C LEU A 315 -20.66 5.77 11.59
N ASP A 316 -20.76 7.04 11.22
CA ASP A 316 -21.50 8.11 11.88
C ASP A 316 -22.80 8.50 11.15
N SER A 317 -23.17 7.77 10.10
CA SER A 317 -24.39 7.96 9.30
C SER A 317 -25.42 6.85 9.52
#